data_AF-A0A8T1Q6P9-F1
#
_entry.id   AF-A0A8T1Q6P9-F1
#
_cell.length_a   1.000
_cell.length_b   1.000
_cell.length_c   1.000
_cell.angle_alpha   90.00
_cell.angle_beta   90.00
_cell.angle_gamma   90.00
#
_symmetry.space_group_name_H-M   'P 1'
#
loop_
_entity.id
_entity.type
_entity.pdbx_description
1 polymer ?
#
loop_
_entity_poly.entity_id
_entity_poly.type
_entity_poly.pdbx_seq_one_letter_code
_entity_poly.pdbx_strand_id
1 'polypeptide(L)'
;MHHGGSAVSQETSSVFDLVSHLGRFAFNTRLHNSGSDGCSSFLSNSLYYEPLGGSKKLNLRASLSLGGRGASGIRSVLNDFNRAIKFHCERIPIGFASVRIGSGDSNGLREDGCVVSEDDGLTLNGVEAETPKKVLILMSDTGGGHRASAEAIKAAFHEEFGDEYQVFITDLWTDHTPWPFNQLPRSYNFLVKHGTLWKMTYYASAPRVVHQSNFAATSTFIAREVAKGLMKYQPDIIISVHPLMQHVPLRVLRSKGLLKKIVFTTVVTDLSTCHPTWFHKLVTRCYCPSAEVAKRALKAGLQPAQIKVYGLPVRPSFVKPVRSKFELRRELGMDENLPAVLLMGGGEGMGPIEATARALGGALYDENHGEPIGQLLVICGRNKKLSSKLLSIDWKIPVQVKGFVTKMEECMGACDCIITKAGPGTIAEAMIRGLPIILNDFIAGQEVGNVPYVVENGCGKFSKSPKEIANIVAEWFGPKADELKVMSLNALKLARPDAVFKIVHDLHELVRQRSFVPHYSCTT
;
A
#
# COMPACT_ATOMS: atom_id res chain seq x y z
N MET A 1 24.46 -28.12 -62.46
CA MET A 1 25.55 -27.34 -61.84
C MET A 1 25.72 -27.82 -60.40
N HIS A 2 26.98 -27.93 -59.97
CA HIS A 2 27.49 -28.78 -58.90
C HIS A 2 27.13 -28.40 -57.44
N HIS A 3 26.99 -29.47 -56.64
CA HIS A 3 27.34 -29.76 -55.24
C HIS A 3 27.82 -28.70 -54.21
N GLY A 4 27.36 -28.94 -52.96
CA GLY A 4 28.01 -28.64 -51.66
C GLY A 4 27.07 -27.85 -50.74
N GLY A 5 26.51 -28.32 -49.62
CA GLY A 5 26.97 -29.31 -48.65
C GLY A 5 27.52 -28.60 -47.40
N SER A 6 26.66 -28.23 -46.44
CA SER A 6 27.07 -27.97 -45.05
C SER A 6 25.87 -28.04 -44.10
N ALA A 7 26.04 -28.86 -43.06
CA ALA A 7 25.08 -29.17 -42.03
C ALA A 7 24.82 -27.99 -41.09
N VAL A 8 23.56 -27.79 -40.71
CA VAL A 8 23.19 -26.97 -39.54
C VAL A 8 22.43 -27.88 -38.57
N SER A 9 23.04 -28.04 -37.40
CA SER A 9 22.54 -28.76 -36.24
C SER A 9 21.17 -28.24 -35.79
N GLN A 10 20.15 -29.09 -35.86
CA GLN A 10 18.90 -28.92 -35.10
C GLN A 10 19.16 -29.27 -33.63
N GLU A 11 19.35 -28.26 -32.79
CA GLU A 11 19.13 -28.42 -31.35
C GLU A 11 17.63 -28.44 -31.07
N THR A 12 17.11 -29.64 -30.80
CA THR A 12 15.78 -29.84 -30.24
C THR A 12 15.74 -29.26 -28.83
N SER A 13 15.23 -28.03 -28.70
CA SER A 13 14.95 -27.42 -27.40
C SER A 13 13.91 -28.26 -26.63
N SER A 14 14.28 -28.63 -25.42
CA SER A 14 13.64 -29.52 -24.46
C SER A 14 12.27 -29.04 -23.94
N VAL A 15 11.30 -28.80 -24.83
CA VAL A 15 9.93 -28.42 -24.46
C VAL A 15 9.08 -29.65 -24.09
N PHE A 16 9.55 -30.87 -24.38
CA PHE A 16 8.83 -32.11 -24.09
C PHE A 16 9.19 -32.81 -22.76
N ASP A 17 10.10 -32.25 -21.95
CA ASP A 17 10.50 -32.87 -20.67
C ASP A 17 9.98 -32.15 -19.42
N LEU A 18 9.26 -31.04 -19.59
CA LEU A 18 8.59 -30.33 -18.48
C LEU A 18 7.11 -30.74 -18.33
N VAL A 19 6.50 -31.30 -19.39
CA VAL A 19 5.10 -31.74 -19.39
C VAL A 19 4.97 -33.19 -18.88
N SER A 20 6.03 -34.00 -18.98
CA SER A 20 6.12 -35.36 -18.39
C SER A 20 6.24 -35.34 -16.86
N HIS A 21 6.76 -34.26 -16.27
CA HIS A 21 6.97 -34.13 -14.82
C HIS A 21 5.85 -33.41 -14.04
N LEU A 22 4.94 -32.72 -14.73
CA LEU A 22 3.74 -32.11 -14.11
C LEU A 22 2.46 -32.96 -14.27
N GLY A 23 2.52 -34.05 -15.04
CA GLY A 23 1.40 -34.97 -15.27
C GLY A 23 1.15 -36.01 -14.16
N ARG A 24 1.89 -36.02 -13.05
CA ARG A 24 1.74 -37.02 -11.95
C ARG A 24 1.13 -36.51 -10.64
N PHE A 25 0.66 -35.27 -10.58
CA PHE A 25 -0.19 -34.79 -9.48
C PHE A 25 -1.63 -34.57 -9.94
N ALA A 26 -2.21 -35.64 -10.51
CA ALA A 26 -3.66 -35.78 -10.62
C ALA A 26 -4.16 -36.53 -9.36
N PHE A 27 -5.19 -35.98 -8.74
CA PHE A 27 -5.95 -36.57 -7.64
C PHE A 27 -6.29 -38.04 -7.91
N ASN A 28 -6.01 -38.91 -6.94
CA ASN A 28 -6.69 -40.20 -6.83
C ASN A 28 -7.29 -40.30 -5.43
N THR A 29 -8.48 -39.72 -5.27
CA THR A 29 -9.40 -40.05 -4.19
C THR A 29 -10.03 -41.39 -4.54
N ARG A 30 -9.51 -42.49 -3.99
CA ARG A 30 -10.24 -43.75 -3.92
C ARG A 30 -10.73 -43.95 -2.50
N LEU A 31 -12.05 -43.89 -2.35
CA LEU A 31 -12.78 -44.49 -1.24
C LEU A 31 -12.33 -45.95 -1.08
N HIS A 32 -12.06 -46.35 0.15
CA HIS A 32 -12.28 -47.74 0.57
C HIS A 32 -13.08 -47.74 1.86
N ASN A 33 -14.29 -48.28 1.74
CA ASN A 33 -15.16 -48.71 2.83
C ASN A 33 -14.64 -50.06 3.36
N SER A 34 -14.51 -50.16 4.68
CA SER A 34 -14.62 -51.38 5.52
C SER A 34 -14.56 -50.87 6.96
N GLY A 35 -15.54 -51.05 7.85
CA GLY A 35 -16.41 -52.19 8.04
C GLY A 35 -16.12 -52.75 9.44
N SER A 36 -17.06 -52.51 10.35
CA SER A 36 -17.40 -53.24 11.58
C SER A 36 -16.59 -53.14 12.89
N ASP A 37 -17.40 -53.01 13.95
CA ASP A 37 -17.32 -53.55 15.31
C ASP A 37 -16.44 -52.95 16.40
N GLY A 38 -17.07 -52.74 17.57
CA GLY A 38 -16.40 -52.98 18.85
C GLY A 38 -16.53 -51.94 19.96
N CYS A 39 -17.74 -51.80 20.51
CA CYS A 39 -18.05 -51.78 21.95
C CYS A 39 -17.19 -51.00 23.00
N SER A 40 -17.92 -50.24 23.85
CA SER A 40 -17.72 -50.02 25.31
C SER A 40 -16.50 -49.18 25.76
N SER A 41 -16.54 -48.35 26.81
CA SER A 41 -17.50 -48.13 27.89
C SER A 41 -17.10 -46.89 28.72
N PHE A 42 -18.11 -46.13 29.13
CA PHE A 42 -18.41 -45.57 30.46
C PHE A 42 -17.43 -44.65 31.24
N LEU A 43 -18.01 -43.48 31.60
CA LEU A 43 -18.16 -42.85 32.93
C LEU A 43 -16.89 -42.48 33.72
N SER A 44 -16.60 -41.19 33.86
CA SER A 44 -17.07 -40.25 34.91
C SER A 44 -16.44 -40.49 36.28
N ASN A 45 -15.73 -39.49 36.82
CA ASN A 45 -16.09 -38.89 38.11
C ASN A 45 -15.29 -37.62 38.37
N SER A 46 -16.04 -36.60 38.76
CA SER A 46 -15.64 -35.35 39.40
C SER A 46 -15.10 -35.58 40.80
N LEU A 47 -14.09 -34.80 41.23
CA LEU A 47 -13.90 -34.43 42.63
C LEU A 47 -13.34 -33.00 42.71
N TYR A 48 -14.08 -32.15 43.43
CA TYR A 48 -13.72 -30.81 43.90
C TYR A 48 -12.76 -30.90 45.09
N TYR A 49 -11.82 -29.96 45.24
CA TYR A 49 -11.44 -29.30 46.51
C TYR A 49 -10.50 -28.10 46.23
N GLU A 50 -10.84 -26.93 46.77
CA GLU A 50 -9.99 -25.74 46.99
C GLU A 50 -9.73 -25.64 48.53
N PRO A 51 -8.95 -24.69 49.09
CA PRO A 51 -7.75 -23.96 48.63
C PRO A 51 -6.64 -23.92 49.72
N LEU A 52 -5.36 -23.60 49.41
CA LEU A 52 -4.41 -22.87 50.31
C LEU A 52 -2.97 -22.78 49.74
N GLY A 53 -2.45 -21.55 49.64
CA GLY A 53 -1.07 -21.18 50.01
C GLY A 53 0.14 -21.61 49.16
N GLY A 54 0.93 -20.63 48.71
CA GLY A 54 2.39 -20.77 48.68
C GLY A 54 3.10 -20.82 47.31
N SER A 55 3.89 -19.78 47.06
CA SER A 55 4.93 -19.61 46.05
C SER A 55 5.65 -20.89 45.55
N LYS A 56 5.72 -21.06 44.21
CA LYS A 56 6.98 -21.28 43.44
C LYS A 56 6.69 -21.37 41.92
N LYS A 57 7.32 -20.48 41.14
CA LYS A 57 7.40 -20.55 39.67
C LYS A 57 8.19 -21.79 39.26
N LEU A 58 7.58 -22.72 38.52
CA LEU A 58 8.29 -23.75 37.77
C LEU A 58 8.43 -23.31 36.30
N ASN A 59 9.68 -23.17 35.84
CA ASN A 59 10.03 -22.98 34.44
C ASN A 59 9.89 -24.32 33.69
N LEU A 60 8.96 -24.41 32.73
CA LEU A 60 8.96 -25.49 31.73
C LEU A 60 9.48 -24.95 30.38
N ARG A 61 10.71 -25.36 30.03
CA ARG A 61 11.23 -25.31 28.66
C ARG A 61 10.59 -26.46 27.88
N ALA A 62 9.81 -26.15 26.85
CA ALA A 62 9.39 -27.12 25.85
C ALA A 62 10.10 -26.83 24.53
N SER A 63 11.03 -27.71 24.15
CA SER A 63 11.65 -27.77 22.83
C SER A 63 10.76 -28.59 21.90
N LEU A 64 10.28 -27.99 20.80
CA LEU A 64 9.57 -28.72 19.75
C LEU A 64 10.51 -28.89 18.55
N SER A 65 10.96 -30.13 18.31
CA SER A 65 11.58 -30.54 17.06
C SER A 65 10.50 -30.82 16.02
N LEU A 66 10.46 -30.04 14.94
CA LEU A 66 9.58 -30.28 13.80
C LEU A 66 10.32 -31.14 12.75
N GLY A 67 9.81 -32.35 12.55
CA GLY A 67 10.25 -33.31 11.55
C GLY A 67 9.99 -32.82 10.13
N GLY A 68 10.95 -33.12 9.24
CA GLY A 68 11.01 -32.62 7.87
C GLY A 68 10.08 -33.32 6.89
N ARG A 69 9.48 -32.51 6.01
CA ARG A 69 9.26 -32.80 4.57
C ARG A 69 8.78 -31.59 3.75
N GLY A 70 8.54 -30.43 4.37
CA GLY A 70 8.33 -29.14 3.68
C GLY A 70 9.56 -28.21 3.60
N ALA A 71 10.71 -28.64 4.14
CA ALA A 71 11.87 -27.78 4.34
C ALA A 71 12.86 -27.75 3.15
N SER A 72 12.73 -28.61 2.14
CA SER A 72 13.73 -28.71 1.06
C SER A 72 13.72 -27.50 0.11
N GLY A 73 12.55 -26.99 -0.26
CA GLY A 73 12.44 -25.82 -1.15
C GLY A 73 12.91 -24.52 -0.49
N ILE A 74 12.52 -24.28 0.76
CA ILE A 74 12.93 -23.10 1.52
C ILE A 74 14.43 -23.14 1.85
N ARG A 75 14.97 -24.33 2.13
CA ARG A 75 16.40 -24.52 2.38
C ARG A 75 17.22 -24.37 1.10
N SER A 76 16.68 -24.73 -0.07
CA SER A 76 17.30 -24.45 -1.38
C SER A 76 17.45 -22.95 -1.60
N VAL A 77 16.36 -22.18 -1.41
CA VAL A 77 16.39 -20.72 -1.59
C VAL A 77 17.32 -20.04 -0.58
N LEU A 78 17.33 -20.49 0.68
CA LEU A 78 18.28 -20.01 1.69
C LEU A 78 19.73 -20.37 1.35
N ASN A 79 19.96 -21.55 0.77
CA ASN A 79 21.30 -21.97 0.34
C ASN A 79 21.77 -21.19 -0.88
N ASP A 80 20.89 -20.89 -1.84
CA ASP A 80 21.20 -20.07 -3.01
C ASP A 80 21.46 -18.61 -2.60
N PHE A 81 20.69 -18.10 -1.65
CA PHE A 81 20.92 -16.80 -1.02
C PHE A 81 22.27 -16.75 -0.28
N ASN A 82 22.57 -17.75 0.53
CA ASN A 82 23.85 -17.86 1.23
C ASN A 82 25.04 -18.05 0.26
N ARG A 83 24.84 -18.76 -0.85
CA ARG A 83 25.84 -18.94 -1.92
C ARG A 83 26.09 -17.64 -2.68
N ALA A 84 25.04 -16.85 -2.95
CA ALA A 84 25.16 -15.52 -3.54
C ALA A 84 25.88 -14.53 -2.60
N ILE A 85 25.61 -14.59 -1.29
CA ILE A 85 26.36 -13.82 -0.28
C ILE A 85 27.84 -14.21 -0.29
N LYS A 86 28.15 -15.51 -0.26
CA LYS A 86 29.53 -15.98 -0.23
C LYS A 86 30.31 -15.60 -1.50
N PHE A 87 29.69 -15.74 -2.67
CA PHE A 87 30.30 -15.39 -3.96
C PHE A 87 30.62 -13.89 -4.09
N HIS A 88 29.82 -13.02 -3.47
CA HIS A 88 30.08 -11.57 -3.49
C HIS A 88 31.02 -11.10 -2.37
N CYS A 89 31.12 -11.82 -1.25
CA CYS A 89 32.11 -11.54 -0.20
C CYS A 89 33.55 -11.83 -0.65
N GLU A 90 33.76 -12.79 -1.55
CA GLU A 90 35.10 -13.14 -2.07
C GLU A 90 35.62 -12.17 -3.15
N ARG A 91 34.83 -11.19 -3.59
CA ARG A 91 35.18 -10.23 -4.67
C ARG A 91 35.49 -8.80 -4.22
N ILE A 92 35.71 -8.55 -2.93
CA ILE A 92 36.04 -7.21 -2.44
C ILE A 92 37.44 -7.21 -1.78
N PRO A 93 38.50 -6.81 -2.51
CA PRO A 93 39.71 -6.32 -1.87
C PRO A 93 39.44 -4.92 -1.34
N ILE A 94 39.50 -4.75 -0.01
CA ILE A 94 39.56 -3.45 0.64
C ILE A 94 41.00 -2.95 0.50
N GLY A 95 41.22 -2.01 -0.40
CA GLY A 95 42.50 -1.31 -0.58
C GLY A 95 42.24 0.13 -1.03
N PHE A 96 42.33 1.07 -0.10
CA PHE A 96 42.31 2.51 -0.39
C PHE A 96 43.70 2.94 -0.82
N ALA A 97 43.84 3.37 -2.08
CA ALA A 97 44.98 4.16 -2.53
C ALA A 97 44.54 5.62 -2.67
N SER A 98 45.23 6.50 -1.95
CA SER A 98 45.14 7.94 -2.06
C SER A 98 45.67 8.39 -3.42
N VAL A 99 44.84 9.10 -4.19
CA VAL A 99 45.31 9.81 -5.38
C VAL A 99 45.66 11.23 -4.95
N ARG A 100 46.95 11.44 -4.68
CA ARG A 100 47.61 12.75 -4.87
C ARG A 100 47.86 12.89 -6.38
N ILE A 101 47.37 13.96 -6.99
CA ILE A 101 47.90 14.43 -8.28
C ILE A 101 48.75 15.65 -7.97
N GLY A 102 50.02 15.54 -8.37
CA GLY A 102 51.07 16.51 -8.12
C GLY A 102 51.18 17.58 -9.20
N SER A 103 51.91 18.61 -8.78
CA SER A 103 52.63 19.60 -9.58
C SER A 103 53.33 19.02 -10.81
N GLY A 104 53.33 19.80 -11.89
CA GLY A 104 54.12 19.57 -13.10
C GLY A 104 54.04 20.78 -14.02
N ASP A 105 55.09 21.60 -13.98
CA ASP A 105 55.35 22.78 -14.81
C ASP A 105 55.25 22.52 -16.31
N SER A 106 54.80 23.53 -17.07
CA SER A 106 55.35 23.81 -18.40
C SER A 106 55.25 25.29 -18.74
N ASN A 107 56.41 25.88 -19.01
CA ASN A 107 56.64 27.23 -19.49
C ASN A 107 55.98 27.48 -20.86
N GLY A 108 55.44 28.69 -21.04
CA GLY A 108 55.03 29.22 -22.33
C GLY A 108 54.71 30.72 -22.23
N LEU A 109 55.75 31.55 -22.37
CA LEU A 109 55.70 33.01 -22.49
C LEU A 109 54.76 33.46 -23.63
N ARG A 110 53.93 34.47 -23.36
CA ARG A 110 53.81 35.70 -24.19
C ARG A 110 52.99 36.77 -23.47
N GLU A 111 53.58 37.97 -23.45
CA GLU A 111 53.07 39.23 -22.93
C GLU A 111 51.84 39.73 -23.71
N ASP A 112 50.88 40.35 -23.01
CA ASP A 112 50.53 41.78 -23.13
C ASP A 112 49.12 42.07 -22.61
N GLY A 113 48.96 43.23 -21.95
CA GLY A 113 47.67 43.92 -21.88
C GLY A 113 47.03 44.06 -20.49
N CYS A 114 47.54 45.00 -19.70
CA CYS A 114 46.83 45.61 -18.58
C CYS A 114 45.71 46.51 -19.12
N VAL A 115 44.44 46.28 -18.73
CA VAL A 115 43.39 47.31 -18.75
C VAL A 115 42.53 47.15 -17.50
N VAL A 116 42.67 48.13 -16.62
CA VAL A 116 41.74 48.44 -15.53
C VAL A 116 40.56 49.20 -16.13
N SER A 117 39.33 48.81 -15.80
CA SER A 117 38.16 49.68 -15.92
C SER A 117 37.17 49.32 -14.81
N GLU A 118 37.09 50.23 -13.84
CA GLU A 118 35.99 50.34 -12.90
C GLU A 118 34.79 51.03 -13.56
N ASP A 119 33.62 50.80 -12.95
CA ASP A 119 32.34 51.52 -13.08
C ASP A 119 31.44 51.15 -14.27
N ASP A 120 30.33 50.47 -14.00
CA ASP A 120 29.09 51.19 -13.74
C ASP A 120 27.97 50.24 -13.25
N GLY A 121 27.26 50.68 -12.22
CA GLY A 121 26.17 49.95 -11.60
C GLY A 121 24.92 49.89 -12.47
N LEU A 122 24.48 48.68 -12.78
CA LEU A 122 23.09 48.40 -13.18
C LEU A 122 22.63 47.14 -12.44
N THR A 123 21.83 47.38 -11.40
CA THR A 123 21.02 46.36 -10.74
C THR A 123 19.99 45.82 -11.72
N LEU A 124 20.40 44.85 -12.53
CA LEU A 124 19.47 43.95 -13.19
C LEU A 124 18.77 43.16 -12.10
N ASN A 125 17.56 43.59 -11.75
CA ASN A 125 16.54 42.73 -11.14
C ASN A 125 16.24 41.60 -12.12
N GLY A 126 17.15 40.64 -12.21
CA GLY A 126 16.88 39.34 -12.76
C GLY A 126 15.86 38.70 -11.85
N VAL A 127 14.61 38.63 -12.31
CA VAL A 127 13.73 37.55 -11.89
C VAL A 127 14.44 36.28 -12.36
N GLU A 128 15.32 35.72 -11.53
CA GLU A 128 15.74 34.34 -11.69
C GLU A 128 14.44 33.55 -11.71
N ALA A 129 14.10 32.98 -12.87
CA ALA A 129 13.04 32.01 -12.94
C ALA A 129 13.45 30.88 -12.00
N GLU A 130 12.89 30.87 -10.78
CA GLU A 130 13.23 29.88 -9.76
C GLU A 130 13.06 28.50 -10.41
N THR A 131 14.16 27.74 -10.46
CA THR A 131 14.10 26.40 -11.02
C THR A 131 13.05 25.60 -10.26
N PRO A 132 12.14 24.89 -10.95
CA PRO A 132 11.05 24.19 -10.29
C PRO A 132 11.56 23.27 -9.18
N LYS A 133 10.95 23.38 -8.00
CA LYS A 133 11.28 22.54 -6.85
C LYS A 133 10.88 21.10 -7.16
N LYS A 134 11.72 20.13 -6.76
CA LYS A 134 11.55 18.73 -7.12
C LYS A 134 11.01 17.92 -5.94
N VAL A 135 9.84 17.31 -6.13
CA VAL A 135 9.18 16.43 -5.17
C VAL A 135 9.39 14.99 -5.60
N LEU A 136 9.91 14.15 -4.71
CA LEU A 136 10.02 12.71 -4.93
C LEU A 136 9.14 11.94 -3.96
N ILE A 137 8.12 11.27 -4.48
CA ILE A 137 7.21 10.41 -3.73
C ILE A 137 7.68 8.96 -3.82
N LEU A 138 7.96 8.36 -2.66
CA LEU A 138 8.39 6.96 -2.53
C LEU A 138 7.19 6.09 -2.21
N MET A 139 6.90 5.13 -3.08
CA MET A 139 5.81 4.17 -2.90
C MET A 139 6.25 2.75 -3.29
N SER A 140 5.36 1.78 -3.09
CA SER A 140 5.49 0.43 -3.63
C SER A 140 4.13 -0.07 -4.07
N ASP A 141 4.07 -0.82 -5.18
CA ASP A 141 2.83 -1.43 -5.68
C ASP A 141 2.39 -2.67 -4.87
N THR A 142 2.14 -2.47 -3.57
CA THR A 142 1.62 -3.49 -2.66
C THR A 142 0.13 -3.25 -2.40
N GLY A 143 -0.74 -3.60 -3.36
CA GLY A 143 -2.20 -3.55 -3.19
C GLY A 143 -2.88 -2.21 -3.56
N GLY A 144 -2.18 -1.31 -4.24
CA GLY A 144 -2.75 -0.13 -4.94
C GLY A 144 -3.10 1.09 -4.07
N GLY A 145 -3.38 0.92 -2.77
CA GLY A 145 -3.75 2.03 -1.88
C GLY A 145 -2.66 3.10 -1.73
N HIS A 146 -1.40 2.68 -1.59
CA HIS A 146 -0.25 3.61 -1.49
C HIS A 146 -0.05 4.43 -2.77
N ARG A 147 -0.25 3.80 -3.94
CA ARG A 147 -0.21 4.50 -5.23
C ARG A 147 -1.34 5.53 -5.32
N ALA A 148 -2.55 5.21 -4.85
CA ALA A 148 -3.66 6.17 -4.85
C ALA A 148 -3.33 7.43 -4.04
N SER A 149 -2.72 7.30 -2.86
CA SER A 149 -2.26 8.44 -2.05
C SER A 149 -1.12 9.22 -2.72
N ALA A 150 -0.15 8.54 -3.36
CA ALA A 150 0.92 9.21 -4.11
C ALA A 150 0.36 10.07 -5.26
N GLU A 151 -0.55 9.50 -6.05
CA GLU A 151 -1.19 10.19 -7.16
C GLU A 151 -2.10 11.34 -6.68
N ALA A 152 -2.76 11.19 -5.52
CA ALA A 152 -3.54 12.26 -4.91
C ALA A 152 -2.67 13.47 -4.55
N ILE A 153 -1.53 13.23 -3.89
CA ILE A 153 -0.57 14.28 -3.52
C ILE A 153 0.00 14.94 -4.79
N LYS A 154 0.37 14.15 -5.80
CA LYS A 154 0.84 14.69 -7.10
C LYS A 154 -0.20 15.59 -7.76
N ALA A 155 -1.46 15.15 -7.81
CA ALA A 155 -2.54 15.94 -8.38
C ALA A 155 -2.76 17.25 -7.60
N ALA A 156 -2.70 17.22 -6.27
CA ALA A 156 -2.85 18.40 -5.44
C ALA A 156 -1.70 19.41 -5.61
N PHE A 157 -0.45 18.94 -5.74
CA PHE A 157 0.67 19.84 -6.06
C PHE A 157 0.47 20.57 -7.39
N HIS A 158 0.04 19.84 -8.43
CA HIS A 158 -0.23 20.42 -9.73
C HIS A 158 -1.41 21.40 -9.69
N GLU A 159 -2.46 21.11 -8.94
CA GLU A 159 -3.64 21.97 -8.82
C GLU A 159 -3.34 23.26 -8.02
N GLU A 160 -2.56 23.18 -6.94
CA GLU A 160 -2.28 24.31 -6.04
C GLU A 160 -1.10 25.19 -6.48
N PHE A 161 -0.07 24.60 -7.08
CA PHE A 161 1.21 25.30 -7.33
C PHE A 161 1.66 25.24 -8.80
N GLY A 162 0.94 24.54 -9.68
CA GLY A 162 1.27 24.43 -11.10
C GLY A 162 2.72 23.98 -11.33
N ASP A 163 3.45 24.76 -12.13
CA ASP A 163 4.82 24.46 -12.55
C ASP A 163 5.90 24.81 -11.51
N GLU A 164 5.53 25.38 -10.34
CA GLU A 164 6.49 25.60 -9.24
C GLU A 164 7.11 24.29 -8.75
N TYR A 165 6.36 23.18 -8.84
CA TYR A 165 6.79 21.87 -8.40
C TYR A 165 6.77 20.82 -9.52
N GLN A 166 7.90 20.13 -9.69
CA GLN A 166 7.98 18.90 -10.49
C GLN A 166 7.87 17.68 -9.58
N VAL A 167 6.79 16.91 -9.74
CA VAL A 167 6.47 15.76 -8.87
C VAL A 167 6.72 14.42 -9.57
N PHE A 168 7.64 13.64 -9.00
CA PHE A 168 8.00 12.30 -9.43
C PHE A 168 7.47 11.25 -8.45
N ILE A 169 6.85 10.19 -8.97
CA ILE A 169 6.43 9.02 -8.17
C ILE A 169 7.31 7.84 -8.59
N THR A 170 7.90 7.17 -7.61
CA THR A 170 8.84 6.07 -7.85
C THR A 170 8.49 4.87 -7.00
N ASP A 171 8.46 3.67 -7.62
CA ASP A 171 8.44 2.42 -6.86
C ASP A 171 9.87 2.06 -6.47
N LEU A 172 10.25 2.38 -5.23
CA LEU A 172 11.65 2.24 -4.80
C LEU A 172 12.12 0.78 -4.88
N TRP A 173 11.26 -0.19 -4.56
CA TRP A 173 11.65 -1.60 -4.56
C TRP A 173 11.79 -2.11 -5.99
N THR A 174 10.78 -1.87 -6.83
CA THR A 174 10.79 -2.37 -8.21
C THR A 174 11.89 -1.73 -9.04
N ASP A 175 12.04 -0.40 -8.95
CA ASP A 175 12.85 0.36 -9.91
C ASP A 175 14.31 0.52 -9.46
N HIS A 176 14.58 0.43 -8.15
CA HIS A 176 15.86 0.86 -7.58
C HIS A 176 16.47 -0.11 -6.56
N THR A 177 16.01 -1.37 -6.51
CA THR A 177 16.68 -2.41 -5.74
C THR A 177 17.09 -3.61 -6.58
N PRO A 178 18.22 -4.27 -6.26
CA PRO A 178 18.63 -5.47 -6.97
C PRO A 178 17.73 -6.66 -6.63
N TRP A 179 17.79 -7.71 -7.45
CA TRP A 179 17.21 -9.00 -7.10
C TRP A 179 17.78 -9.52 -5.77
N PRO A 180 16.97 -10.10 -4.86
CA PRO A 180 15.55 -10.44 -5.01
C PRO A 180 14.56 -9.35 -4.55
N PHE A 181 15.04 -8.19 -4.08
CA PHE A 181 14.21 -7.16 -3.46
C PHE A 181 13.23 -6.50 -4.45
N ASN A 182 13.60 -6.40 -5.73
CA ASN A 182 12.71 -5.92 -6.79
C ASN A 182 11.49 -6.82 -7.05
N GLN A 183 11.47 -8.05 -6.54
CA GLN A 183 10.32 -8.96 -6.63
C GLN A 183 9.40 -8.87 -5.40
N LEU A 184 9.70 -8.03 -4.41
CA LEU A 184 8.88 -7.88 -3.20
C LEU A 184 7.42 -7.52 -3.49
N PRO A 185 7.10 -6.57 -4.41
CA PRO A 185 5.71 -6.23 -4.70
C PRO A 185 4.92 -7.41 -5.31
N ARG A 186 5.56 -8.21 -6.17
CA ARG A 186 4.93 -9.42 -6.73
C ARG A 186 4.71 -10.49 -5.68
N SER A 187 5.69 -10.70 -4.80
CA SER A 187 5.60 -11.64 -3.68
C SER A 187 4.50 -11.23 -2.70
N TYR A 188 4.32 -9.93 -2.45
CA TYR A 188 3.25 -9.40 -1.59
C TYR A 188 1.86 -9.85 -2.05
N ASN A 189 1.55 -9.72 -3.35
CA ASN A 189 0.24 -10.12 -3.88
C ASN A 189 -0.03 -11.62 -3.70
N PHE A 190 1.01 -12.46 -3.74
CA PHE A 190 0.89 -13.88 -3.42
C PHE A 190 0.69 -14.12 -1.92
N LEU A 191 1.45 -13.43 -1.07
CA LEU A 191 1.40 -13.57 0.39
C LEU A 191 0.06 -13.13 0.96
N VAL A 192 -0.48 -11.99 0.53
CA VAL A 192 -1.76 -11.46 1.03
C VAL A 192 -2.93 -12.37 0.66
N LYS A 193 -2.86 -13.07 -0.49
CA LYS A 193 -3.84 -14.12 -0.84
C LYS A 193 -3.80 -15.32 0.11
N HIS A 194 -2.69 -15.53 0.82
CA HIS A 194 -2.52 -16.58 1.84
C HIS A 194 -2.54 -15.97 3.25
N GLY A 195 -3.74 -15.67 3.75
CA GLY A 195 -3.94 -14.88 4.98
C GLY A 195 -3.14 -15.36 6.21
N THR A 196 -3.00 -16.68 6.42
CA THR A 196 -2.20 -17.23 7.54
C THR A 196 -0.71 -16.92 7.40
N LEU A 197 -0.16 -17.03 6.19
CA LEU A 197 1.24 -16.76 5.91
C LEU A 197 1.52 -15.25 6.08
N TRP A 198 0.67 -14.40 5.53
CA TRP A 198 0.77 -12.96 5.71
C TRP A 198 0.69 -12.55 7.18
N LYS A 199 -0.28 -13.09 7.93
CA LYS A 199 -0.43 -12.83 9.37
C LYS A 199 0.85 -13.16 10.14
N MET A 200 1.43 -14.33 9.89
CA MET A 200 2.69 -14.73 10.52
C MET A 200 3.82 -13.75 10.18
N THR A 201 4.02 -13.43 8.91
CA THR A 201 5.09 -12.49 8.49
C THR A 201 4.91 -11.12 9.11
N TYR A 202 3.69 -10.57 9.08
CA TYR A 202 3.38 -9.22 9.60
C TYR A 202 3.69 -9.10 11.11
N TYR A 203 3.21 -10.06 11.92
CA TYR A 203 3.45 -10.03 13.36
C TYR A 203 4.88 -10.42 13.72
N ALA A 204 5.54 -11.26 12.94
CA ALA A 204 6.95 -11.59 13.13
C ALA A 204 7.88 -10.39 12.82
N SER A 205 7.50 -9.53 11.87
CA SER A 205 8.27 -8.32 11.53
C SER A 205 7.97 -7.11 12.41
N ALA A 206 6.85 -7.10 13.14
CA ALA A 206 6.43 -5.96 13.96
C ALA A 206 7.40 -5.61 15.12
N PRO A 207 8.00 -6.58 15.86
CA PRO A 207 8.89 -6.27 16.97
C PRO A 207 10.04 -5.35 16.57
N ARG A 208 10.33 -4.36 17.42
CA ARG A 208 11.31 -3.30 17.14
C ARG A 208 12.69 -3.82 16.76
N VAL A 209 13.18 -4.79 17.53
CA VAL A 209 14.50 -5.38 17.34
C VAL A 209 14.58 -6.10 15.98
N VAL A 210 13.52 -6.78 15.57
CA VAL A 210 13.49 -7.58 14.34
C VAL A 210 13.46 -6.70 13.10
N HIS A 211 12.60 -5.68 13.03
CA HIS A 211 12.63 -4.82 11.85
C HIS A 211 13.88 -3.94 11.81
N GLN A 212 14.36 -3.42 12.95
CA GLN A 212 15.57 -2.59 12.94
C GLN A 212 16.81 -3.36 12.48
N SER A 213 16.98 -4.62 12.90
CA SER A 213 18.08 -5.46 12.43
C SER A 213 17.96 -5.79 10.94
N ASN A 214 16.77 -6.19 10.48
CA ASN A 214 16.51 -6.48 9.08
C ASN A 214 16.77 -5.26 8.18
N PHE A 215 16.29 -4.08 8.58
CA PHE A 215 16.55 -2.85 7.82
C PHE A 215 18.02 -2.41 7.87
N ALA A 216 18.72 -2.62 8.99
CA ALA A 216 20.15 -2.32 9.07
C ALA A 216 20.97 -3.22 8.14
N ALA A 217 20.67 -4.52 8.07
CA ALA A 217 21.29 -5.45 7.14
C ALA A 217 20.96 -5.08 5.68
N THR A 218 19.67 -5.02 5.34
CA THR A 218 19.20 -4.72 3.98
C THR A 218 19.68 -3.38 3.47
N SER A 219 19.65 -2.32 4.29
CA SER A 219 20.13 -0.99 3.90
C SER A 219 21.60 -1.00 3.51
N THR A 220 22.43 -1.85 4.09
CA THR A 220 23.86 -1.92 3.74
C THR A 220 24.05 -2.48 2.31
N PHE A 221 23.19 -3.40 1.89
CA PHE A 221 23.21 -3.97 0.54
C PHE A 221 22.60 -3.05 -0.51
N ILE A 222 21.47 -2.40 -0.21
CA ILE A 222 20.71 -1.62 -1.21
C ILE A 222 20.99 -0.12 -1.17
N ALA A 223 21.74 0.40 -0.18
CA ALA A 223 21.97 1.84 -0.01
C ALA A 223 22.55 2.51 -1.24
N ARG A 224 23.45 1.85 -1.98
CA ARG A 224 24.07 2.43 -3.18
C ARG A 224 23.05 2.66 -4.29
N GLU A 225 22.23 1.65 -4.59
CA GLU A 225 21.21 1.74 -5.65
C GLU A 225 20.05 2.66 -5.25
N VAL A 226 19.60 2.58 -3.98
CA VAL A 226 18.64 3.54 -3.43
C VAL A 226 19.19 4.97 -3.49
N ALA A 227 20.47 5.18 -3.15
CA ALA A 227 21.07 6.50 -3.27
C ALA A 227 21.13 7.00 -4.70
N LYS A 228 21.50 6.16 -5.67
CA LYS A 228 21.46 6.54 -7.10
C LYS A 228 20.04 6.88 -7.54
N GLY A 229 19.05 6.06 -7.16
CA GLY A 229 17.63 6.29 -7.45
C GLY A 229 17.11 7.61 -6.87
N LEU A 230 17.43 7.90 -5.60
CA LEU A 230 17.06 9.18 -4.96
C LEU A 230 17.77 10.37 -5.64
N MET A 231 19.07 10.26 -5.91
CA MET A 231 19.87 11.36 -6.44
C MET A 231 19.63 11.63 -7.94
N LYS A 232 19.08 10.67 -8.69
CA LYS A 232 18.64 10.87 -10.08
C LYS A 232 17.71 12.08 -10.22
N TYR A 233 16.85 12.29 -9.22
CA TYR A 233 15.85 13.35 -9.24
C TYR A 233 16.30 14.64 -8.56
N GLN A 234 17.39 14.61 -7.78
CA GLN A 234 17.85 15.73 -6.93
C GLN A 234 16.69 16.43 -6.19
N PRO A 235 15.92 15.70 -5.35
CA PRO A 235 14.70 16.24 -4.75
C PRO A 235 14.98 17.25 -3.64
N ASP A 236 14.19 18.32 -3.60
CA ASP A 236 14.12 19.25 -2.46
C ASP A 236 13.30 18.65 -1.31
N ILE A 237 12.31 17.84 -1.67
CA ILE A 237 11.44 17.14 -0.72
C ILE A 237 11.19 15.69 -1.13
N ILE A 238 11.26 14.81 -0.14
CA ILE A 238 10.95 13.39 -0.27
C ILE A 238 9.73 13.07 0.60
N ILE A 239 8.73 12.43 0.00
CA ILE A 239 7.48 12.04 0.65
C ILE A 239 7.37 10.51 0.63
N SER A 240 7.36 9.89 1.80
CA SER A 240 7.11 8.45 1.93
C SER A 240 5.63 8.18 2.16
N VAL A 241 5.01 7.39 1.27
CA VAL A 241 3.61 6.93 1.42
C VAL A 241 3.51 5.43 1.70
N HIS A 242 4.60 4.80 2.16
CA HIS A 242 4.67 3.35 2.36
C HIS A 242 5.44 2.99 3.64
N PRO A 243 5.05 1.95 4.41
CA PRO A 243 5.63 1.63 5.72
C PRO A 243 7.08 1.14 5.69
N LEU A 244 7.60 0.73 4.53
CA LEU A 244 8.98 0.24 4.39
C LEU A 244 9.94 1.30 3.79
N MET A 245 9.49 2.55 3.62
CA MET A 245 10.22 3.60 2.91
C MET A 245 10.81 4.67 3.83
N GLN A 246 10.86 4.44 5.14
CA GLN A 246 11.40 5.39 6.11
C GLN A 246 12.86 5.05 6.41
N HIS A 247 13.13 3.85 6.92
CA HIS A 247 14.42 3.48 7.51
C HIS A 247 15.58 3.52 6.50
N VAL A 248 15.41 2.88 5.34
CA VAL A 248 16.48 2.81 4.32
C VAL A 248 16.76 4.19 3.72
N PRO A 249 15.77 4.95 3.21
CA PRO A 249 16.03 6.27 2.64
C PRO A 249 16.62 7.25 3.66
N LEU A 250 16.12 7.28 4.91
CA LEU A 250 16.65 8.18 5.94
C LEU A 250 18.10 7.85 6.31
N ARG A 251 18.48 6.57 6.33
CA ARG A 251 19.87 6.15 6.59
C ARG A 251 20.80 6.58 5.44
N VAL A 252 20.34 6.48 4.20
CA VAL A 252 21.07 6.97 3.01
C VAL A 252 21.24 8.49 3.05
N LEU A 253 20.19 9.25 3.36
CA LEU A 253 20.25 10.71 3.47
C LEU A 253 21.20 11.15 4.59
N ARG A 254 21.21 10.43 5.71
CA ARG A 254 22.13 10.68 6.82
C ARG A 254 23.58 10.40 6.45
N SER A 255 23.87 9.26 5.81
CA SER A 255 25.26 8.89 5.45
C SER A 255 25.87 9.80 4.38
N LYS A 256 25.03 10.43 3.54
CA LYS A 256 25.46 11.42 2.54
C LYS A 256 25.45 12.87 3.03
N GLY A 257 25.08 13.13 4.29
CA GLY A 257 24.95 14.50 4.81
C GLY A 257 23.81 15.32 4.19
N LEU A 258 22.86 14.68 3.51
CA LEU A 258 21.75 15.32 2.80
C LEU A 258 20.51 15.54 3.68
N LEU A 259 20.45 14.91 4.86
CA LEU A 259 19.29 14.98 5.76
C LEU A 259 18.91 16.41 6.18
N LYS A 260 19.89 17.32 6.26
CA LYS A 260 19.66 18.75 6.56
C LYS A 260 19.22 19.54 5.33
N LYS A 261 19.54 19.08 4.13
CA LYS A 261 19.20 19.75 2.86
C LYS A 261 17.79 19.37 2.41
N ILE A 262 17.52 18.07 2.30
CA ILE A 262 16.28 17.53 1.74
C ILE A 262 15.23 17.35 2.84
N VAL A 263 14.04 17.91 2.66
CA VAL A 263 12.91 17.70 3.57
C VAL A 263 12.44 16.26 3.43
N PHE A 264 12.30 15.52 4.53
CA PHE A 264 11.79 14.15 4.47
C PHE A 264 10.50 14.03 5.28
N THR A 265 9.41 13.69 4.62
CA THR A 265 8.11 13.53 5.27
C THR A 265 7.54 12.13 5.07
N THR A 266 6.62 11.75 5.96
CA THR A 266 5.86 10.52 5.87
C THR A 266 4.37 10.85 5.86
N VAL A 267 3.62 10.27 4.94
CA VAL A 267 2.16 10.26 4.96
C VAL A 267 1.70 8.84 5.27
N VAL A 268 1.15 8.66 6.48
CA VAL A 268 0.69 7.34 6.93
C VAL A 268 -0.62 7.00 6.25
N THR A 269 -0.66 5.86 5.57
CA THR A 269 -1.85 5.41 4.84
C THR A 269 -2.70 4.39 5.59
N ASP A 270 -2.35 4.03 6.83
CA ASP A 270 -3.14 3.14 7.68
C ASP A 270 -4.03 3.98 8.63
N LEU A 271 -5.34 3.73 8.70
CA LEU A 271 -6.25 4.60 9.47
C LEU A 271 -6.15 4.42 10.99
N SER A 272 -5.72 3.26 11.47
CA SER A 272 -5.71 2.95 12.92
C SER A 272 -4.56 2.04 13.35
N THR A 273 -4.57 0.76 12.96
CA THR A 273 -3.47 -0.17 13.29
C THR A 273 -2.31 0.01 12.33
N CYS A 274 -1.40 0.92 12.67
CA CYS A 274 -0.19 1.14 11.89
C CYS A 274 0.90 0.15 12.27
N HIS A 275 1.63 -0.34 11.26
CA HIS A 275 2.89 -1.01 11.51
C HIS A 275 3.92 0.00 12.09
N PRO A 276 4.76 -0.37 13.09
CA PRO A 276 5.71 0.56 13.71
C PRO A 276 6.70 1.22 12.74
N THR A 277 6.93 0.60 11.57
CA THR A 277 7.91 1.08 10.60
C THR A 277 7.52 2.38 9.90
N TRP A 278 6.25 2.80 10.00
CA TRP A 278 5.81 4.13 9.59
C TRP A 278 6.51 5.26 10.35
N PHE A 279 6.92 5.01 11.60
CA PHE A 279 7.41 6.04 12.50
C PHE A 279 8.94 6.03 12.58
N HIS A 280 9.56 7.16 12.29
CA HIS A 280 11.00 7.31 12.40
C HIS A 280 11.36 8.69 12.94
N LYS A 281 12.27 8.76 13.93
CA LYS A 281 12.59 10.02 14.64
C LYS A 281 13.27 11.08 13.77
N LEU A 282 13.88 10.67 12.66
CA LEU A 282 14.59 11.57 11.73
C LEU A 282 13.70 12.24 10.68
N VAL A 283 12.39 11.96 10.65
CA VAL A 283 11.48 12.63 9.70
C VAL A 283 11.29 14.09 10.09
N THR A 284 11.10 14.97 9.11
CA THR A 284 10.72 16.37 9.34
C THR A 284 9.27 16.46 9.80
N ARG A 285 8.37 15.74 9.12
CA ARG A 285 6.96 15.62 9.45
C ARG A 285 6.42 14.22 9.21
N CYS A 286 5.41 13.85 9.99
CA CYS A 286 4.60 12.66 9.88
C CYS A 286 3.12 13.09 9.85
N TYR A 287 2.51 13.00 8.68
CA TYR A 287 1.09 13.25 8.47
C TYR A 287 0.31 11.98 8.83
N CYS A 288 -0.57 12.13 9.81
CA CYS A 288 -1.39 11.06 10.36
C CYS A 288 -2.84 11.22 9.86
N PRO A 289 -3.51 10.12 9.49
CA PRO A 289 -4.89 10.17 9.04
C PRO A 289 -5.90 10.33 10.18
N SER A 290 -5.52 10.00 11.41
CA SER A 290 -6.39 10.04 12.59
C SER A 290 -5.62 10.37 13.88
N ALA A 291 -6.37 10.71 14.92
CA ALA A 291 -5.81 10.97 16.25
C ALA A 291 -5.19 9.71 16.86
N GLU A 292 -5.75 8.54 16.56
CA GLU A 292 -5.26 7.22 16.99
C GLU A 292 -3.86 6.93 16.45
N VAL A 293 -3.59 7.34 15.21
CA VAL A 293 -2.27 7.21 14.59
C VAL A 293 -1.29 8.23 15.16
N ALA A 294 -1.74 9.46 15.42
CA ALA A 294 -0.91 10.47 16.07
C ALA A 294 -0.46 10.04 17.48
N LYS A 295 -1.36 9.44 18.27
CA LYS A 295 -1.03 8.84 19.58
C LYS A 295 0.03 7.75 19.45
N ARG A 296 -0.04 6.91 18.40
CA ARG A 296 0.99 5.89 18.11
C ARG A 296 2.32 6.51 17.70
N ALA A 297 2.30 7.57 16.90
CA ALA A 297 3.50 8.32 16.51
C ALA A 297 4.23 8.91 17.73
N LEU A 298 3.48 9.51 18.67
CA LEU A 298 4.00 9.99 19.95
C LEU A 298 4.63 8.84 20.75
N LYS A 299 3.94 7.70 20.88
CA LYS A 299 4.45 6.51 21.56
C LYS A 299 5.72 5.94 20.89
N ALA A 300 5.87 6.09 19.58
CA ALA A 300 7.08 5.71 18.85
C ALA A 300 8.27 6.67 19.09
N GLY A 301 8.02 7.81 19.72
CA GLY A 301 9.00 8.81 20.12
C GLY A 301 9.20 9.94 19.12
N LEU A 302 8.21 10.22 18.27
CA LEU A 302 8.16 11.44 17.48
C LEU A 302 7.75 12.61 18.39
N GLN A 303 8.31 13.78 18.13
CA GLN A 303 7.96 15.01 18.83
C GLN A 303 6.61 15.55 18.34
N PRO A 304 5.84 16.28 19.17
CA PRO A 304 4.58 16.90 18.75
C PRO A 304 4.73 17.78 17.50
N ALA A 305 5.84 18.53 17.39
CA ALA A 305 6.15 19.34 16.23
C ALA A 305 6.36 18.52 14.93
N GLN A 306 6.67 17.23 15.02
CA GLN A 306 6.80 16.37 13.85
C GLN A 306 5.46 15.82 13.38
N ILE A 307 4.38 15.94 14.16
CA ILE A 307 3.12 15.22 13.91
C ILE A 307 2.04 16.21 13.46
N LYS A 308 1.37 15.87 12.35
CA LYS A 308 0.20 16.61 11.85
C LYS A 308 -0.96 15.65 11.61
N VAL A 309 -2.17 16.05 11.98
CA VAL A 309 -3.38 15.24 11.80
C VAL A 309 -4.28 15.95 10.79
N TYR A 310 -4.10 15.63 9.51
CA TYR A 310 -4.87 16.25 8.43
C TYR A 310 -5.88 15.30 7.80
N GLY A 311 -5.72 13.98 7.97
CA GLY A 311 -6.54 12.98 7.28
C GLY A 311 -5.72 12.20 6.26
N LEU A 312 -6.35 11.19 5.67
CA LEU A 312 -5.76 10.43 4.57
C LEU A 312 -5.88 11.26 3.28
N PRO A 313 -4.81 11.45 2.49
CA PRO A 313 -4.91 12.17 1.23
C PRO A 313 -5.76 11.39 0.23
N VAL A 314 -6.83 12.02 -0.23
CA VAL A 314 -7.70 11.53 -1.32
C VAL A 314 -7.52 12.45 -2.52
N ARG A 315 -7.76 11.95 -3.74
CA ARG A 315 -7.60 12.74 -4.96
C ARG A 315 -8.50 13.98 -4.93
N PRO A 316 -8.01 15.15 -5.40
CA PRO A 316 -8.83 16.37 -5.49
C PRO A 316 -10.18 16.20 -6.20
N SER A 317 -10.29 15.28 -7.16
CA SER A 317 -11.57 14.98 -7.85
C SER A 317 -12.69 14.52 -6.92
N PHE A 318 -12.37 13.88 -5.79
CA PHE A 318 -13.36 13.51 -4.77
C PHE A 318 -13.84 14.71 -3.95
N VAL A 319 -13.09 15.81 -3.91
CA VAL A 319 -13.44 17.01 -3.14
C VAL A 319 -14.36 17.92 -3.94
N LYS A 320 -14.30 17.82 -5.28
CA LYS A 320 -15.16 18.59 -6.18
C LYS A 320 -16.64 18.23 -5.95
N PRO A 321 -17.55 19.21 -6.06
CA PRO A 321 -19.00 18.97 -5.98
C PRO A 321 -19.41 17.82 -6.90
N VAL A 322 -20.21 16.90 -6.38
CA VAL A 322 -20.74 15.79 -7.16
C VAL A 322 -21.82 16.31 -8.08
N ARG A 323 -21.84 15.80 -9.31
CA ARG A 323 -22.97 15.97 -10.23
C ARG A 323 -24.25 15.37 -9.64
N SER A 324 -25.39 15.62 -10.27
CA SER A 324 -26.65 15.04 -9.80
C SER A 324 -26.55 13.50 -9.79
N LYS A 325 -27.02 12.85 -8.72
CA LYS A 325 -27.06 11.39 -8.59
C LYS A 325 -27.78 10.74 -9.78
N PHE A 326 -28.83 11.40 -10.27
CA PHE A 326 -29.61 10.99 -11.43
C PHE A 326 -28.78 10.97 -12.72
N GLU A 327 -28.01 12.03 -12.98
CA GLU A 327 -27.13 12.12 -14.16
C GLU A 327 -26.04 11.05 -14.13
N LEU A 328 -25.44 10.84 -12.95
CA LEU A 328 -24.42 9.82 -12.77
C LEU A 328 -24.96 8.40 -13.00
N ARG A 329 -26.16 8.11 -12.48
CA ARG A 329 -26.83 6.83 -12.70
C ARG A 329 -27.08 6.59 -14.19
N ARG A 330 -27.63 7.58 -14.89
CA ARG A 330 -27.85 7.52 -16.35
C ARG A 330 -26.57 7.23 -17.12
N GLU A 331 -25.49 7.96 -16.86
CA GLU A 331 -24.20 7.75 -17.54
C GLU A 331 -23.59 6.38 -17.26
N LEU A 332 -23.83 5.83 -16.07
CA LEU A 332 -23.33 4.51 -15.69
C LEU A 332 -24.20 3.36 -16.24
N GLY A 333 -25.38 3.66 -16.81
CA GLY A 333 -26.37 2.69 -17.27
C GLY A 333 -27.21 2.10 -16.13
N MET A 334 -27.34 2.84 -15.03
CA MET A 334 -28.08 2.46 -13.83
C MET A 334 -29.52 2.97 -13.88
N ASP A 335 -30.40 2.35 -13.10
CA ASP A 335 -31.75 2.88 -12.89
C ASP A 335 -31.66 4.23 -12.16
N GLU A 336 -32.51 5.17 -12.54
CA GLU A 336 -32.43 6.55 -12.04
C GLU A 336 -33.00 6.69 -10.62
N ASN A 337 -33.97 5.85 -10.24
CA ASN A 337 -34.77 6.02 -9.03
C ASN A 337 -34.40 5.01 -7.93
N LEU A 338 -34.04 3.78 -8.29
CA LEU A 338 -33.74 2.73 -7.31
C LEU A 338 -32.53 3.07 -6.43
N PRO A 339 -32.57 2.77 -5.11
CA PRO A 339 -31.40 2.89 -4.26
C PRO A 339 -30.32 1.89 -4.71
N ALA A 340 -29.07 2.32 -4.68
CA ALA A 340 -27.96 1.62 -5.32
C ALA A 340 -26.84 1.30 -4.31
N VAL A 341 -26.40 0.05 -4.30
CA VAL A 341 -25.22 -0.37 -3.53
C VAL A 341 -24.01 -0.53 -4.45
N LEU A 342 -22.88 0.03 -4.04
CA LEU A 342 -21.58 -0.17 -4.69
C LEU A 342 -20.88 -1.39 -4.08
N LEU A 343 -20.52 -2.39 -4.87
CA LEU A 343 -19.77 -3.57 -4.42
C LEU A 343 -18.38 -3.60 -5.07
N MET A 344 -17.33 -3.60 -4.24
CA MET A 344 -15.95 -3.64 -4.72
C MET A 344 -14.99 -4.37 -3.78
N GLY A 345 -13.83 -4.80 -4.31
CA GLY A 345 -12.79 -5.51 -3.57
C GLY A 345 -11.42 -4.84 -3.63
N GLY A 346 -11.40 -3.50 -3.78
CA GLY A 346 -10.20 -2.74 -4.13
C GLY A 346 -9.72 -2.98 -5.57
N GLY A 347 -8.52 -2.49 -5.91
CA GLY A 347 -8.00 -2.50 -7.28
C GLY A 347 -7.84 -3.88 -7.92
N GLU A 348 -7.70 -4.93 -7.10
CA GLU A 348 -7.54 -6.32 -7.54
C GLU A 348 -8.84 -7.15 -7.51
N GLY A 349 -9.95 -6.57 -7.05
CA GLY A 349 -11.24 -7.28 -6.95
C GLY A 349 -11.19 -8.48 -6.01
N MET A 350 -10.66 -8.30 -4.80
CA MET A 350 -10.54 -9.34 -3.76
C MET A 350 -11.85 -9.54 -2.98
N GLY A 351 -11.95 -10.66 -2.27
CA GLY A 351 -13.09 -11.00 -1.43
C GLY A 351 -14.19 -11.77 -2.17
N PRO A 352 -15.27 -12.15 -1.46
CA PRO A 352 -16.34 -12.99 -1.99
C PRO A 352 -17.33 -12.22 -2.89
N ILE A 353 -16.84 -11.38 -3.80
CA ILE A 353 -17.66 -10.46 -4.61
C ILE A 353 -18.80 -11.19 -5.35
N GLU A 354 -18.51 -12.33 -5.98
CA GLU A 354 -19.54 -13.08 -6.70
C GLU A 354 -20.65 -13.58 -5.77
N ALA A 355 -20.28 -14.17 -4.63
CA ALA A 355 -21.24 -14.70 -3.69
C ALA A 355 -22.10 -13.58 -3.09
N THR A 356 -21.49 -12.42 -2.79
CA THR A 356 -22.20 -11.23 -2.30
C THR A 356 -23.11 -10.64 -3.36
N ALA A 357 -22.65 -10.51 -4.62
CA ALA A 357 -23.48 -10.03 -5.73
C ALA A 357 -24.72 -10.92 -5.92
N ARG A 358 -24.55 -12.25 -5.91
CA ARG A 358 -25.67 -13.21 -6.01
C ARG A 358 -26.65 -13.09 -4.84
N ALA A 359 -26.15 -12.93 -3.62
CA ALA A 359 -27.00 -12.74 -2.46
C ALA A 359 -27.81 -11.44 -2.55
N LEU A 360 -27.18 -10.34 -3.02
CA LEU A 360 -27.86 -9.06 -3.26
C LEU A 360 -28.91 -9.17 -4.38
N GLY A 361 -28.60 -9.88 -5.46
CA GLY A 361 -29.54 -10.12 -6.57
C GLY A 361 -30.84 -10.80 -6.13
N GLY A 362 -30.80 -11.64 -5.10
CA GLY A 362 -32.00 -12.22 -4.50
C GLY A 362 -32.65 -11.32 -3.45
N ALA A 363 -31.86 -10.72 -2.55
CA ALA A 363 -32.38 -9.94 -1.42
C ALA A 363 -32.98 -8.58 -1.82
N LEU A 364 -32.58 -8.01 -2.97
CA LEU A 364 -33.08 -6.74 -3.48
C LEU A 364 -34.20 -6.89 -4.51
N TYR A 365 -34.81 -8.06 -4.60
CA TYR A 365 -35.96 -8.33 -5.44
C TYR A 365 -37.16 -8.70 -4.55
N ASP A 366 -38.27 -7.97 -4.69
CA ASP A 366 -39.50 -8.29 -3.97
C ASP A 366 -40.33 -9.31 -4.77
N GLU A 367 -40.31 -10.58 -4.33
CA GLU A 367 -41.07 -11.65 -4.98
C GLU A 367 -42.59 -11.46 -4.89
N ASN A 368 -43.09 -10.65 -3.95
CA ASN A 368 -44.54 -10.43 -3.82
C ASN A 368 -45.06 -9.45 -4.88
N HIS A 369 -44.28 -8.42 -5.19
CA HIS A 369 -44.65 -7.39 -6.17
C HIS A 369 -44.01 -7.62 -7.55
N GLY A 370 -43.00 -8.50 -7.64
CA GLY A 370 -42.30 -8.78 -8.88
C GLY A 370 -41.37 -7.65 -9.33
N GLU A 371 -40.92 -6.81 -8.41
CA GLU A 371 -40.17 -5.58 -8.71
C GLU A 371 -38.86 -5.49 -7.89
N PRO A 372 -37.81 -4.87 -8.44
CA PRO A 372 -36.59 -4.60 -7.70
C PRO A 372 -36.82 -3.49 -6.66
N ILE A 373 -36.34 -3.70 -5.44
CA ILE A 373 -36.30 -2.67 -4.38
C ILE A 373 -34.95 -1.94 -4.32
N GLY A 374 -33.98 -2.37 -5.11
CA GLY A 374 -32.66 -1.76 -5.20
C GLY A 374 -31.87 -2.28 -6.39
N GLN A 375 -30.71 -1.67 -6.62
CA GLN A 375 -29.81 -1.99 -7.72
C GLN A 375 -28.35 -2.11 -7.27
N LEU A 376 -27.51 -2.70 -8.12
CA LEU A 376 -26.13 -3.03 -7.80
C LEU A 376 -25.16 -2.48 -8.84
N LEU A 377 -24.16 -1.73 -8.40
CA LEU A 377 -22.97 -1.39 -9.19
C LEU A 377 -21.78 -2.22 -8.67
N VAL A 378 -21.21 -3.08 -9.51
CA VAL A 378 -20.02 -3.88 -9.17
C VAL A 378 -18.79 -3.35 -9.88
N ILE A 379 -17.73 -3.06 -9.11
CA ILE A 379 -16.42 -2.70 -9.66
C ILE A 379 -15.44 -3.85 -9.41
N CYS A 380 -15.08 -4.55 -10.48
CA CYS A 380 -14.18 -5.72 -10.43
C CYS A 380 -12.69 -5.35 -10.41
N GLY A 381 -12.34 -4.08 -10.62
CA GLY A 381 -10.95 -3.64 -10.73
C GLY A 381 -10.24 -4.35 -11.88
N ARG A 382 -9.03 -4.88 -11.64
CA ARG A 382 -8.25 -5.62 -12.64
C ARG A 382 -8.70 -7.08 -12.82
N ASN A 383 -9.69 -7.56 -12.05
CA ASN A 383 -10.16 -8.94 -12.11
C ASN A 383 -11.11 -9.17 -13.29
N LYS A 384 -10.53 -9.33 -14.49
CA LYS A 384 -11.28 -9.57 -15.74
C LYS A 384 -12.11 -10.87 -15.68
N LYS A 385 -11.60 -11.93 -15.05
CA LYS A 385 -12.31 -13.21 -14.91
C LYS A 385 -13.60 -13.06 -14.12
N LEU A 386 -13.55 -12.30 -13.01
CA LEU A 386 -14.74 -11.99 -12.21
C LEU A 386 -15.73 -11.14 -13.02
N SER A 387 -15.25 -10.10 -13.72
CA SER A 387 -16.10 -9.24 -14.55
C SER A 387 -16.86 -10.04 -15.61
N SER A 388 -16.17 -10.90 -16.38
CA SER A 388 -16.82 -11.75 -17.38
C SER A 388 -17.84 -12.71 -16.77
N LYS A 389 -17.56 -13.27 -15.58
CA LYS A 389 -18.47 -14.18 -14.89
C LYS A 389 -19.73 -13.49 -14.37
N LEU A 390 -19.62 -12.24 -13.92
CA LEU A 390 -20.77 -11.48 -13.43
C LEU A 390 -21.64 -10.95 -14.57
N LEU A 391 -21.03 -10.60 -15.71
CA LEU A 391 -21.73 -10.19 -16.93
C LEU A 391 -22.52 -11.34 -17.58
N SER A 392 -22.13 -12.60 -17.35
CA SER A 392 -22.83 -13.76 -17.90
C SER A 392 -24.02 -14.23 -17.06
N ILE A 393 -24.32 -13.56 -15.94
CA ILE A 393 -25.44 -13.91 -15.07
C ILE A 393 -26.65 -13.09 -15.51
N ASP A 394 -27.80 -13.75 -15.65
CA ASP A 394 -29.09 -13.07 -15.78
C ASP A 394 -29.58 -12.65 -14.38
N TRP A 395 -29.80 -11.35 -14.19
CA TRP A 395 -30.07 -10.76 -12.90
C TRP A 395 -31.53 -10.34 -12.78
N LYS A 396 -32.18 -10.66 -11.66
CA LYS A 396 -33.55 -10.22 -11.36
C LYS A 396 -33.67 -8.72 -11.08
N ILE A 397 -32.56 -8.06 -10.79
CA ILE A 397 -32.47 -6.62 -10.49
C ILE A 397 -31.51 -5.95 -11.48
N PRO A 398 -31.55 -4.62 -11.64
CA PRO A 398 -30.55 -3.91 -12.41
C PRO A 398 -29.15 -4.07 -11.80
N VAL A 399 -28.22 -4.63 -12.58
CA VAL A 399 -26.81 -4.81 -12.18
C VAL A 399 -25.89 -4.25 -13.25
N GLN A 400 -25.05 -3.29 -12.86
CA GLN A 400 -23.98 -2.76 -13.70
C GLN A 400 -22.64 -3.33 -13.25
N VAL A 401 -21.92 -3.99 -14.17
CA VAL A 401 -20.59 -4.56 -13.90
C VAL A 401 -19.54 -3.76 -14.65
N LYS A 402 -18.58 -3.18 -13.93
CA LYS A 402 -17.44 -2.44 -14.49
C LYS A 402 -16.12 -3.13 -14.13
N GLY A 403 -15.11 -2.94 -14.98
CA GLY A 403 -13.74 -3.40 -14.72
C GLY A 403 -12.98 -2.44 -13.80
N PHE A 404 -11.85 -1.93 -14.27
CA PHE A 404 -11.10 -0.89 -13.58
C PHE A 404 -11.70 0.48 -13.89
N VAL A 405 -11.96 1.28 -12.86
CA VAL A 405 -12.55 2.62 -12.96
C VAL A 405 -11.54 3.66 -12.51
N THR A 406 -11.41 4.74 -13.28
CA THR A 406 -10.54 5.89 -12.96
C THR A 406 -11.28 6.97 -12.18
N LYS A 407 -12.56 7.19 -12.50
CA LYS A 407 -13.45 8.18 -11.87
C LYS A 407 -14.30 7.56 -10.77
N MET A 408 -13.66 7.07 -9.72
CA MET A 408 -14.35 6.39 -8.60
C MET A 408 -15.31 7.34 -7.88
N GLU A 409 -15.05 8.64 -7.93
CA GLU A 409 -15.89 9.68 -7.35
C GLU A 409 -17.29 9.76 -7.97
N GLU A 410 -17.43 9.42 -9.26
CA GLU A 410 -18.69 9.35 -9.98
C GLU A 410 -19.46 8.09 -9.59
N CYS A 411 -18.77 6.93 -9.52
CA CYS A 411 -19.38 5.68 -9.08
C CYS A 411 -19.89 5.75 -7.63
N MET A 412 -19.11 6.33 -6.73
CA MET A 412 -19.55 6.53 -5.35
C MET A 412 -20.71 7.55 -5.27
N GLY A 413 -20.69 8.61 -6.09
CA GLY A 413 -21.77 9.59 -6.14
C GLY A 413 -23.11 9.05 -6.65
N ALA A 414 -23.08 7.99 -7.46
CA ALA A 414 -24.27 7.31 -7.99
C ALA A 414 -24.94 6.35 -6.98
N CYS A 415 -24.26 6.02 -5.89
CA CYS A 415 -24.69 5.00 -4.93
C CYS A 415 -25.16 5.60 -3.59
N ASP A 416 -25.74 4.75 -2.75
CA ASP A 416 -26.32 5.08 -1.44
C ASP A 416 -25.60 4.39 -0.29
N CYS A 417 -24.92 3.27 -0.56
CA CYS A 417 -24.00 2.61 0.37
C CYS A 417 -22.91 1.85 -0.39
N ILE A 418 -21.88 1.41 0.33
CA ILE A 418 -20.74 0.69 -0.26
C ILE A 418 -20.41 -0.58 0.52
N ILE A 419 -20.14 -1.66 -0.19
CA ILE A 419 -19.57 -2.90 0.32
C ILE A 419 -18.14 -3.01 -0.18
N THR A 420 -17.18 -3.08 0.75
CA THR A 420 -15.77 -3.16 0.41
C THR A 420 -14.96 -3.87 1.50
N LYS A 421 -13.74 -4.30 1.17
CA LYS A 421 -12.75 -4.61 2.21
C LYS A 421 -12.35 -3.35 2.97
N ALA A 422 -11.75 -3.50 4.15
CA ALA A 422 -11.30 -2.42 5.03
C ALA A 422 -10.06 -1.65 4.52
N GLY A 423 -10.03 -1.33 3.23
CA GLY A 423 -9.00 -0.53 2.58
C GLY A 423 -9.09 0.93 3.00
N PRO A 424 -8.01 1.54 3.49
CA PRO A 424 -8.03 2.88 4.08
C PRO A 424 -8.44 3.97 3.08
N GLY A 425 -7.95 3.89 1.83
CA GLY A 425 -8.30 4.82 0.75
C GLY A 425 -9.80 4.81 0.44
N THR A 426 -10.36 3.63 0.19
CA THR A 426 -11.79 3.46 -0.11
C THR A 426 -12.67 3.90 1.06
N ILE A 427 -12.26 3.66 2.32
CA ILE A 427 -12.98 4.16 3.49
C ILE A 427 -13.02 5.68 3.51
N ALA A 428 -11.88 6.35 3.28
CA ALA A 428 -11.81 7.81 3.26
C ALA A 428 -12.64 8.40 2.11
N GLU A 429 -12.55 7.82 0.91
CA GLU A 429 -13.35 8.18 -0.27
C GLU A 429 -14.86 8.04 0.00
N ALA A 430 -15.27 6.91 0.58
CA ALA A 430 -16.66 6.65 0.94
C ALA A 430 -17.18 7.66 1.99
N MET A 431 -16.38 7.99 2.99
CA MET A 431 -16.73 9.00 4.01
C MET A 431 -16.92 10.38 3.38
N ILE A 432 -16.04 10.79 2.46
CA ILE A 432 -16.16 12.05 1.72
C ILE A 432 -17.45 12.09 0.89
N ARG A 433 -17.87 10.96 0.33
CA ARG A 433 -19.13 10.84 -0.42
C ARG A 433 -20.34 10.55 0.47
N GLY A 434 -20.16 10.49 1.79
CA GLY A 434 -21.23 10.22 2.75
C GLY A 434 -21.86 8.84 2.58
N LEU A 435 -21.11 7.85 2.11
CA LEU A 435 -21.61 6.49 1.91
C LEU A 435 -21.43 5.66 3.19
N PRO A 436 -22.50 5.12 3.78
CA PRO A 436 -22.41 4.08 4.80
C PRO A 436 -21.70 2.84 4.26
N ILE A 437 -20.84 2.26 5.10
CA ILE A 437 -19.87 1.25 4.68
C ILE A 437 -20.21 -0.11 5.28
N ILE A 438 -20.31 -1.15 4.46
CA ILE A 438 -20.29 -2.54 4.92
C ILE A 438 -18.91 -3.12 4.62
N LEU A 439 -18.13 -3.33 5.68
CA LEU A 439 -16.82 -3.96 5.58
C LEU A 439 -16.96 -5.47 5.47
N ASN A 440 -16.58 -6.04 4.32
CA ASN A 440 -16.76 -7.47 4.02
C ASN A 440 -15.51 -8.33 4.24
N ASP A 441 -14.34 -7.71 4.31
CA ASP A 441 -13.07 -8.37 4.56
C ASP A 441 -12.00 -7.38 5.01
N PHE A 442 -10.85 -7.88 5.41
CA PHE A 442 -9.67 -7.07 5.73
C PHE A 442 -8.39 -7.87 5.53
N ILE A 443 -7.31 -7.18 5.17
CA ILE A 443 -5.97 -7.76 5.20
C ILE A 443 -5.51 -7.88 6.66
N ALA A 444 -5.22 -9.10 7.10
CA ALA A 444 -4.80 -9.39 8.47
C ALA A 444 -3.58 -8.54 8.89
N GLY A 445 -3.62 -8.02 10.12
CA GLY A 445 -2.60 -7.11 10.65
C GLY A 445 -2.71 -5.68 10.13
N GLN A 446 -2.71 -5.50 8.81
CA GLN A 446 -2.66 -4.19 8.15
C GLN A 446 -3.99 -3.41 8.26
N GLU A 447 -5.11 -4.05 7.93
CA GLU A 447 -6.42 -3.38 7.81
C GLU A 447 -7.36 -3.65 9.00
N VAL A 448 -6.95 -4.49 9.95
CA VAL A 448 -7.79 -4.93 11.08
C VAL A 448 -8.32 -3.74 11.90
N GLY A 449 -7.46 -2.77 12.20
CA GLY A 449 -7.83 -1.58 12.97
C GLY A 449 -8.72 -0.60 12.21
N ASN A 450 -8.86 -0.73 10.90
CA ASN A 450 -9.76 0.10 10.11
C ASN A 450 -11.23 -0.31 10.35
N VAL A 451 -11.48 -1.54 10.79
CA VAL A 451 -12.85 -2.02 11.11
C VAL A 451 -13.46 -1.26 12.30
N PRO A 452 -12.82 -1.21 13.49
CA PRO A 452 -13.31 -0.39 14.60
C PRO A 452 -13.51 1.08 14.22
N TYR A 453 -12.61 1.64 13.41
CA TYR A 453 -12.73 3.04 12.97
C TYR A 453 -14.04 3.32 12.23
N VAL A 454 -14.55 2.39 11.43
CA VAL A 454 -15.84 2.54 10.73
C VAL A 454 -17.02 2.24 11.67
N VAL A 455 -16.94 1.14 12.42
CA VAL A 455 -18.07 0.62 13.22
C VAL A 455 -18.31 1.47 14.46
N GLU A 456 -17.28 1.78 15.24
CA GLU A 456 -17.41 2.52 16.51
C GLU A 456 -17.81 3.98 16.30
N ASN A 457 -17.47 4.56 15.15
CA ASN A 457 -17.92 5.90 14.77
C ASN A 457 -19.28 5.91 14.05
N GLY A 458 -19.99 4.78 14.00
CA GLY A 458 -21.34 4.70 13.44
C GLY A 458 -21.42 5.06 11.95
N CYS A 459 -20.36 4.76 11.18
CA CYS A 459 -20.30 5.00 9.74
C CYS A 459 -20.62 3.74 8.91
N GLY A 460 -20.85 2.61 9.56
CA GLY A 460 -20.99 1.35 8.86
C GLY A 460 -21.05 0.12 9.77
N LYS A 461 -21.11 -1.05 9.12
CA LYS A 461 -21.15 -2.38 9.75
C LYS A 461 -20.03 -3.26 9.22
N PHE A 462 -19.78 -4.37 9.90
CA PHE A 462 -18.84 -5.40 9.47
C PHE A 462 -19.54 -6.76 9.42
N SER A 463 -19.48 -7.44 8.28
CA SER A 463 -19.92 -8.83 8.15
C SER A 463 -19.16 -9.51 7.03
N LYS A 464 -18.73 -10.76 7.24
CA LYS A 464 -18.10 -11.59 6.20
C LYS A 464 -19.09 -12.45 5.42
N SER A 465 -20.33 -12.56 5.88
CA SER A 465 -21.34 -13.46 5.31
C SER A 465 -22.06 -12.77 4.15
N PRO A 466 -21.98 -13.29 2.90
CA PRO A 466 -22.69 -12.72 1.77
C PRO A 466 -24.20 -12.53 2.01
N LYS A 467 -24.84 -13.47 2.70
CA LYS A 467 -26.28 -13.40 3.03
C LYS A 467 -26.58 -12.30 4.04
N GLU A 468 -25.77 -12.17 5.08
CA GLU A 468 -25.96 -11.14 6.09
C GLU A 468 -25.72 -9.75 5.51
N ILE A 469 -24.68 -9.59 4.67
CA ILE A 469 -24.44 -8.35 3.92
C ILE A 469 -25.67 -7.98 3.09
N ALA A 470 -26.22 -8.94 2.34
CA ALA A 470 -27.39 -8.69 1.50
C ALA A 470 -28.62 -8.28 2.33
N ASN A 471 -28.84 -8.93 3.47
CA ASN A 471 -29.92 -8.57 4.40
C ASN A 471 -29.74 -7.15 4.96
N ILE A 472 -28.51 -6.75 5.35
CA ILE A 472 -28.24 -5.39 5.83
C ILE A 472 -28.61 -4.35 4.75
N VAL A 473 -28.24 -4.60 3.49
CA VAL A 473 -28.58 -3.67 2.39
C VAL A 473 -30.09 -3.62 2.15
N ALA A 474 -30.77 -4.77 2.13
CA ALA A 474 -32.23 -4.81 1.97
C ALA A 474 -32.95 -4.08 3.11
N GLU A 475 -32.49 -4.24 4.35
CA GLU A 475 -33.00 -3.46 5.49
C GLU A 475 -32.77 -1.96 5.31
N TRP A 476 -31.55 -1.54 4.92
CA TRP A 476 -31.22 -0.13 4.67
C TRP A 476 -32.01 0.49 3.51
N PHE A 477 -32.37 -0.28 2.49
CA PHE A 477 -33.18 0.20 1.36
C PHE A 477 -34.69 0.10 1.61
N GLY A 478 -35.11 -0.49 2.73
CA GLY A 478 -36.50 -0.57 3.16
C GLY A 478 -36.68 -0.12 4.61
N PRO A 479 -36.96 -1.04 5.56
CA PRO A 479 -37.43 -0.70 6.90
C PRO A 479 -36.45 0.08 7.79
N LYS A 480 -35.15 0.08 7.47
CA LYS A 480 -34.09 0.78 8.23
C LYS A 480 -33.43 1.89 7.41
N ALA A 481 -34.18 2.53 6.51
CA ALA A 481 -33.67 3.66 5.72
C ALA A 481 -33.18 4.84 6.58
N ASP A 482 -33.77 5.06 7.76
CA ASP A 482 -33.31 6.12 8.66
C ASP A 482 -31.97 5.79 9.33
N GLU A 483 -31.68 4.51 9.57
CA GLU A 483 -30.35 4.07 10.03
C GLU A 483 -29.28 4.40 8.99
N LEU A 484 -29.56 4.14 7.72
CA LEU A 484 -28.68 4.46 6.60
C LEU A 484 -28.39 5.98 6.53
N LYS A 485 -29.42 6.82 6.66
CA LYS A 485 -29.26 8.29 6.68
C LYS A 485 -28.39 8.76 7.84
N VAL A 486 -28.60 8.22 9.05
CA VAL A 486 -27.79 8.57 10.22
C VAL A 486 -26.32 8.18 10.00
N MET A 487 -26.05 6.99 9.47
CA MET A 487 -24.68 6.55 9.16
C MET A 487 -24.04 7.43 8.08
N SER A 488 -24.81 7.88 7.09
CA SER A 488 -24.33 8.78 6.03
C SER A 488 -23.88 10.12 6.60
N LEU A 489 -24.67 10.70 7.51
CA LEU A 489 -24.33 11.93 8.21
C LEU A 489 -23.08 11.77 9.10
N ASN A 490 -22.93 10.62 9.77
CA ASN A 490 -21.73 10.34 10.56
C ASN A 490 -20.48 10.22 9.68
N ALA A 491 -20.60 9.58 8.53
CA ALA A 491 -19.53 9.46 7.55
C ALA A 491 -19.06 10.85 7.07
N LEU A 492 -19.99 11.75 6.76
CA LEU A 492 -19.69 13.14 6.38
C LEU A 492 -19.02 13.94 7.52
N LYS A 493 -19.44 13.74 8.77
CA LYS A 493 -18.82 14.41 9.94
C LYS A 493 -17.36 14.00 10.15
N LEU A 494 -17.02 12.76 9.83
CA LEU A 494 -15.64 12.26 9.93
C LEU A 494 -14.78 12.55 8.70
N ALA A 495 -15.41 12.87 7.57
CA ALA A 495 -14.72 13.13 6.33
C ALA A 495 -13.70 14.27 6.48
N ARG A 496 -12.54 14.08 5.85
CA ARG A 496 -11.46 15.07 5.76
C ARG A 496 -11.15 15.36 4.29
N PRO A 497 -12.08 15.99 3.55
CA PRO A 497 -11.90 16.23 2.11
C PRO A 497 -10.71 17.14 1.83
N ASP A 498 -10.36 18.03 2.74
CA ASP A 498 -9.24 18.98 2.62
C ASP A 498 -7.87 18.39 3.00
N ALA A 499 -7.79 17.10 3.33
CA ALA A 499 -6.57 16.46 3.82
C ALA A 499 -5.39 16.63 2.87
N VAL A 500 -5.61 16.39 1.57
CA VAL A 500 -4.54 16.46 0.56
C VAL A 500 -4.00 17.88 0.40
N PHE A 501 -4.88 18.88 0.41
CA PHE A 501 -4.53 20.30 0.28
C PHE A 501 -3.74 20.79 1.50
N LYS A 502 -4.21 20.46 2.71
CA LYS A 502 -3.48 20.77 3.96
C LYS A 502 -2.08 20.14 3.99
N ILE A 503 -1.94 18.92 3.48
CA ILE A 503 -0.64 18.25 3.37
C ILE A 503 0.28 19.02 2.41
N VAL A 504 -0.16 19.32 1.19
CA VAL A 504 0.72 20.00 0.20
C VAL A 504 1.06 21.44 0.59
N HIS A 505 0.18 22.17 1.28
CA HIS A 505 0.53 23.49 1.81
C HIS A 505 1.53 23.43 2.98
N ASP A 506 1.39 22.50 3.94
CA ASP A 506 2.43 22.34 5.00
C ASP A 506 3.76 21.89 4.38
N LEU A 507 3.74 21.04 3.33
CA LEU A 507 4.94 20.67 2.58
C LEU A 507 5.59 21.88 1.88
N HIS A 508 4.81 22.74 1.25
CA HIS A 508 5.29 23.97 0.62
C HIS A 508 6.00 24.88 1.64
N GLU A 509 5.36 25.11 2.79
CA GLU A 509 5.94 25.93 3.86
C GLU A 509 7.24 25.33 4.44
N LEU A 510 7.33 24.00 4.56
CA LEU A 510 8.56 23.34 5.01
C LEU A 510 9.73 23.55 4.04
N VAL A 511 9.46 23.49 2.73
CA VAL A 511 10.50 23.74 1.71
C VAL A 511 10.91 25.20 1.75
N ARG A 512 9.93 26.11 1.78
CA ARG A 512 10.15 27.56 1.86
C ARG A 512 11.03 27.94 3.06
N GLN A 513 10.71 27.47 4.26
CA GLN A 513 11.48 27.74 5.48
C GLN A 513 12.92 27.23 5.41
N ARG A 514 13.17 26.14 4.67
CA ARG A 514 14.53 25.62 4.49
C ARG A 514 15.35 26.41 3.48
N SER A 515 14.72 26.94 2.43
CA SER A 515 15.39 27.82 1.47
C SER A 515 15.89 29.12 2.12
N PHE A 516 15.21 29.61 3.15
CA PHE A 516 15.58 30.84 3.87
C PHE A 516 16.66 30.68 4.93
N VAL A 517 17.10 29.47 5.29
CA VAL A 517 18.24 29.32 6.22
C VAL A 517 19.52 29.59 5.43
N PRO A 518 20.21 30.72 5.64
CA PRO A 518 21.45 30.99 4.94
C PRO A 518 22.41 29.87 5.27
N HIS A 519 23.05 29.31 4.24
CA HIS A 519 24.21 28.46 4.44
C HIS A 519 25.31 29.35 5.04
N TYR A 520 25.29 29.54 6.36
CA TYR A 520 26.46 30.00 7.08
C TYR A 520 27.50 28.90 6.91
N SER A 521 28.28 29.03 5.85
CA SER A 521 29.55 28.35 5.66
C SER A 521 30.42 28.73 6.85
N CYS A 522 30.47 27.88 7.86
CA CYS A 522 31.61 27.84 8.77
C CYS A 522 32.80 27.33 7.96
N THR A 523 33.47 28.25 7.27
CA THR A 523 34.92 28.21 7.11
C THR A 523 35.53 28.56 8.45
N THR A 524 36.10 27.56 9.12
CA THR A 524 37.35 27.61 9.91
C THR A 524 37.76 26.18 10.21
#